data_AF-A0AAU9UN14-F1
#
_entry.id   AF-A0AAU9UN14-F1
#
_cell.length_a   1.000
_cell.length_b   1.000
_cell.length_c   1.000
_cell.angle_alpha   90.00
_cell.angle_beta   90.00
_cell.angle_gamma   90.00
#
_symmetry.space_group_name_H-M   'P 1'
#
loop_
_entity.id
_entity.type
_entity.pdbx_description
1 polymer ?
#
loop_
_entity_poly.entity_id
_entity_poly.type
_entity_poly.pdbx_seq_one_letter_code
_entity_poly.pdbx_strand_id
1 'polypeptide(L)'
;MDSCILPSLTYASQTWVYTEKVKNKILSCQHAMERSLLKLRRIQKTRNADIRKKTNVTDALHHSLKQKWKWAGHIARYQDQRWTHETTKWKGPIGKRSIGRQRKRWEAFTL
;
A
#
# COMPACT_ATOMS: atom_id res chain seq x y z
N MET A 1 -4.29 -19.73 0.80
CA MET A 1 -3.95 -18.91 -0.39
C MET A 1 -3.44 -17.53 0.02
N ASP A 2 -3.96 -16.94 1.10
CA ASP A 2 -3.49 -15.67 1.67
C ASP A 2 -2.01 -15.65 2.08
N SER A 3 -1.45 -16.81 2.45
CA SER A 3 -0.09 -16.94 2.99
C SER A 3 1.02 -16.49 2.04
N CYS A 4 0.82 -16.54 0.72
CA CYS A 4 1.88 -16.19 -0.25
C CYS A 4 1.62 -14.85 -0.94
N ILE A 5 0.37 -14.55 -1.26
CA ILE A 5 0.00 -13.38 -2.05
C ILE A 5 0.14 -12.09 -1.22
N LEU A 6 -0.35 -12.10 0.03
CA LEU A 6 -0.31 -10.91 0.89
C LEU A 6 1.12 -10.50 1.26
N PRO A 7 2.00 -11.38 1.77
CA PRO A 7 3.37 -10.97 2.11
C PRO A 7 4.13 -10.47 0.89
N SER A 8 4.00 -11.14 -0.26
CA SER A 8 4.68 -10.75 -1.51
C SER A 8 4.24 -9.37 -2.01
N LEU A 9 2.94 -9.07 -1.97
CA LEU A 9 2.39 -7.76 -2.36
C LEU A 9 2.75 -6.65 -1.38
N THR A 10 2.81 -6.97 -0.09
CA THR A 10 2.82 -5.96 0.98
C THR A 10 4.18 -5.78 1.65
N TYR A 11 5.20 -6.52 1.21
CA TYR A 11 6.55 -6.57 1.81
C TYR A 11 7.18 -5.20 2.11
N ALA A 12 6.92 -4.18 1.31
CA ALA A 12 7.43 -2.82 1.51
C ALA A 12 6.30 -1.77 1.64
N SER A 13 5.07 -2.21 1.87
CA SER A 13 3.90 -1.34 1.75
C SER A 13 3.82 -0.23 2.82
N GLN A 14 4.58 -0.39 3.90
CA GLN A 14 4.73 0.62 4.95
C GLN A 14 5.36 1.90 4.41
N THR A 15 6.35 1.81 3.52
CA THR A 15 7.09 2.98 3.01
C THR A 15 6.42 3.65 1.80
N TRP A 16 5.34 3.07 1.29
CA TRP A 16 4.69 3.57 0.09
C TRP A 16 3.88 4.85 0.30
N VAL A 17 3.83 5.61 -0.80
CA VAL A 17 2.98 6.78 -0.96
C VAL A 17 1.66 6.33 -1.57
N TYR A 18 0.59 6.31 -0.78
CA TYR A 18 -0.73 5.83 -1.21
C TYR A 18 -1.46 6.91 -2.01
N THR A 19 -1.05 7.07 -3.25
CA THR A 19 -1.83 7.77 -4.28
C THR A 19 -2.87 6.83 -4.88
N GLU A 20 -3.93 7.37 -5.47
CA GLU A 20 -4.95 6.57 -6.16
C GLU A 20 -4.35 5.63 -7.22
N LYS A 21 -3.35 6.12 -7.97
CA LYS A 21 -2.59 5.31 -8.94
C LYS A 21 -1.92 4.10 -8.29
N VAL A 22 -1.34 4.25 -7.10
CA VAL A 22 -0.71 3.15 -6.37
C VAL A 22 -1.76 2.17 -5.85
N LYS A 23 -2.87 2.67 -5.31
CA LYS A 23 -4.00 1.83 -4.86
C LYS A 23 -4.54 0.96 -5.99
N ASN A 24 -4.76 1.56 -7.17
CA ASN A 24 -5.26 0.84 -8.35
C ASN A 24 -4.26 -0.20 -8.85
N LYS A 25 -2.94 0.06 -8.76
CA LYS A 25 -1.90 -0.92 -9.09
C LYS A 25 -1.91 -2.12 -8.14
N ILE A 26 -2.07 -1.89 -6.84
CA ILE A 26 -2.14 -2.97 -5.83
C ILE A 26 -3.33 -3.89 -6.13
N LEU A 27 -4.51 -3.29 -6.34
CA LEU A 27 -5.73 -4.04 -6.67
C LEU A 27 -5.58 -4.81 -7.99
N SER A 28 -5.04 -4.17 -9.02
CA SER A 28 -4.82 -4.81 -10.33
C SER A 28 -3.84 -5.99 -10.24
N CYS A 29 -2.78 -5.85 -9.45
CA CYS A 29 -1.80 -6.91 -9.22
C CYS A 29 -2.43 -8.09 -8.46
N GLN A 30 -3.18 -7.81 -7.39
CA GLN A 30 -3.92 -8.82 -6.64
C GLN A 30 -4.87 -9.62 -7.55
N HIS A 31 -5.70 -8.95 -8.34
CA HIS A 31 -6.61 -9.62 -9.27
C HIS A 31 -5.89 -10.42 -10.36
N ALA A 32 -4.75 -9.95 -10.85
CA ALA A 32 -3.95 -10.69 -11.82
C ALA A 32 -3.42 -12.00 -11.22
N MET A 33 -2.94 -11.96 -9.98
CA MET A 33 -2.49 -13.17 -9.27
C MET A 33 -3.63 -14.13 -8.95
N GLU A 34 -4.78 -13.62 -8.48
CA GLU A 34 -5.97 -14.45 -8.25
C GLU A 34 -6.40 -15.19 -9.51
N ARG A 35 -6.38 -14.52 -10.67
CA ARG A 35 -6.67 -15.14 -11.98
C ARG A 35 -5.64 -16.20 -12.37
N SER A 36 -4.36 -15.90 -12.19
CA SER A 36 -3.27 -16.84 -12.49
C SER A 36 -3.37 -18.11 -11.65
N LEU A 37 -3.68 -17.96 -10.36
CA LEU A 37 -3.86 -19.07 -9.43
C LEU A 37 -5.04 -19.97 -9.80
N LEU A 38 -6.16 -19.37 -10.22
CA LEU A 38 -7.33 -20.11 -10.69
C LEU A 38 -7.22 -20.57 -12.16
N LYS A 39 -6.07 -20.33 -12.82
CA LYS A 39 -5.83 -20.61 -14.24
C LYS A 39 -6.90 -20.03 -15.17
N LEU A 40 -7.46 -18.87 -14.79
CA LEU A 40 -8.52 -18.21 -15.55
C LEU A 40 -7.92 -17.35 -16.68
N ARG A 41 -8.41 -17.57 -17.89
CA ARG A 41 -8.05 -16.77 -19.07
C ARG A 41 -8.97 -15.57 -19.18
N ARG A 42 -8.46 -14.44 -19.69
CA ARG A 42 -9.28 -13.22 -19.91
C ARG A 42 -10.50 -13.45 -20.81
N ILE A 43 -10.41 -14.43 -21.72
CA ILE A 43 -11.50 -14.84 -22.63
C ILE A 43 -12.74 -15.32 -21.86
N GLN A 44 -12.56 -15.91 -20.67
CA GLN A 44 -13.68 -16.41 -19.86
C GLN A 44 -14.56 -15.30 -19.27
N LYS A 45 -14.16 -14.02 -19.41
CA LYS A 45 -14.92 -12.82 -18.98
C LYS A 45 -15.47 -12.92 -17.54
N THR A 46 -14.82 -13.69 -16.67
CA THR A 46 -15.23 -13.88 -15.28
C THR A 46 -15.07 -12.56 -14.52
N ARG A 47 -16.11 -12.17 -13.78
CA ARG A 47 -16.08 -10.92 -13.00
C ARG A 47 -15.12 -11.07 -11.82
N ASN A 48 -14.46 -9.97 -11.45
CA ASN A 48 -13.57 -9.96 -10.30
C ASN A 48 -14.31 -10.27 -8.99
N ALA A 49 -15.59 -9.88 -8.88
CA ALA A 49 -16.43 -10.20 -7.73
C ALA A 49 -16.62 -11.72 -7.55
N ASP A 50 -16.77 -12.47 -8.65
CA ASP A 50 -16.96 -13.93 -8.59
C ASP A 50 -15.66 -14.64 -8.22
N ILE A 51 -14.54 -14.14 -8.76
CA ILE A 51 -13.19 -14.61 -8.39
C ILE A 51 -12.95 -14.38 -6.90
N ARG A 52 -13.32 -13.20 -6.40
CA ARG A 52 -13.17 -12.81 -5.00
C ARG A 52 -13.98 -13.70 -4.05
N LYS A 53 -15.22 -14.01 -4.40
CA LYS A 53 -16.08 -14.93 -3.63
C LYS A 53 -15.48 -16.33 -3.55
N LYS A 54 -14.79 -16.79 -4.60
CA LYS A 54 -14.15 -18.11 -4.63
C LYS A 54 -12.85 -18.16 -3.83
N THR A 55 -12.04 -17.11 -3.88
CA THR A 55 -10.74 -17.10 -3.22
C THR A 55 -10.82 -16.72 -1.75
N ASN A 56 -11.84 -15.95 -1.32
CA ASN A 56 -11.99 -15.41 0.04
C ASN A 56 -10.72 -14.72 0.57
N VAL A 57 -9.88 -14.21 -0.34
CA VAL A 57 -8.59 -13.61 0.00
C VAL A 57 -8.79 -12.24 0.64
N THR A 58 -7.96 -11.92 1.64
CA THR A 58 -7.98 -10.63 2.33
C THR A 58 -7.60 -9.50 1.35
N ASP A 59 -8.24 -8.33 1.47
CA ASP A 59 -7.89 -7.17 0.62
C ASP A 59 -6.46 -6.71 0.90
N ALA A 60 -5.60 -6.82 -0.12
CA ALA A 60 -4.21 -6.42 -0.02
C ALA A 60 -4.09 -4.92 0.19
N LEU A 61 -5.01 -4.12 -0.37
CA LEU A 61 -5.05 -2.69 -0.13
C LEU A 61 -5.36 -2.40 1.34
N HIS A 62 -6.38 -3.04 1.90
CA HIS A 62 -6.72 -2.87 3.31
C HIS A 62 -5.58 -3.34 4.23
N HIS A 63 -4.97 -4.49 3.94
CA HIS A 63 -3.85 -5.02 4.71
C HIS A 63 -2.64 -4.08 4.69
N SER A 64 -2.28 -3.58 3.51
CA SER A 64 -1.14 -2.68 3.32
C SER A 64 -1.34 -1.33 4.03
N LEU A 65 -2.55 -0.76 3.96
CA LEU A 65 -2.92 0.44 4.72
C LEU A 65 -2.86 0.19 6.22
N LYS A 66 -3.35 -0.95 6.70
CA LYS A 66 -3.28 -1.33 8.11
C LYS A 66 -1.83 -1.46 8.59
N GLN A 67 -0.95 -2.07 7.78
CA GLN A 67 0.48 -2.15 8.08
C GLN A 67 1.12 -0.76 8.14
N LYS A 68 0.78 0.13 7.19
CA LYS A 68 1.26 1.52 7.19
C LYS A 68 0.88 2.26 8.47
N TRP A 69 -0.37 2.17 8.90
CA TRP A 69 -0.83 2.81 10.15
C TRP A 69 -0.23 2.17 11.40
N LYS A 70 -0.06 0.84 11.42
CA LYS A 70 0.67 0.16 12.50
C LYS A 70 2.10 0.68 12.63
N TRP A 71 2.80 0.86 11.51
CA TRP A 71 4.14 1.44 11.49
C TRP A 71 4.13 2.89 11.97
N ALA A 72 3.19 3.72 11.50
CA ALA A 72 3.06 5.11 11.96
C ALA A 72 2.84 5.19 13.47
N GLY A 73 1.94 4.36 14.01
CA GLY A 73 1.71 4.27 15.47
C GLY A 73 2.92 3.71 16.22
N HIS A 74 3.71 2.81 15.62
CA HIS A 74 4.97 2.34 16.20
C HIS A 74 6.01 3.47 16.27
N ILE A 75 6.16 4.27 15.21
CA ILE A 75 7.05 5.44 15.19
C ILE A 75 6.60 6.50 16.20
N ALA A 76 5.30 6.76 16.30
CA ALA A 76 4.76 7.76 17.22
C ALA A 76 4.98 7.42 18.71
N ARG A 77 5.22 6.15 19.06
CA ARG A 77 5.52 5.73 20.44
C ARG A 77 6.98 5.93 20.84
N TYR A 78 7.89 6.13 19.88
CA TYR A 78 9.29 6.41 20.22
C TYR A 78 9.43 7.86 20.68
N GLN A 79 10.08 8.04 21.83
CA GLN A 79 10.50 9.35 22.35
C GLN A 79 11.95 9.69 21.98
N ASP A 80 12.71 8.72 21.46
CA ASP A 80 14.11 8.90 21.05
C ASP A 80 14.25 9.67 19.72
N GLN A 81 15.33 10.44 19.59
CA GLN A 81 15.75 11.14 18.35
C GLN A 81 16.37 10.20 17.30
N ARG A 82 15.77 9.02 17.07
CA ARG A 82 16.25 8.12 16.02
C ARG A 82 15.99 8.73 14.65
N TRP A 83 16.93 8.51 13.72
CA TRP A 83 16.79 8.91 12.32
C TRP A 83 15.45 8.51 11.69
N THR A 84 14.88 7.37 12.08
CA THR A 84 13.56 6.92 11.59
C THR A 84 12.44 7.87 11.98
N HIS A 85 12.45 8.41 13.19
CA HIS A 85 11.47 9.38 13.67
C HIS A 85 11.68 10.75 13.01
N GLU A 86 12.92 11.23 12.99
CA GLU A 86 13.30 12.51 12.36
C GLU A 86 12.94 12.53 10.87
N THR A 87 13.29 11.47 10.12
CA THR A 87 13.00 11.36 8.69
C THR A 87 11.48 11.32 8.42
N THR A 88 10.71 10.74 9.33
CA THR A 88 9.24 10.66 9.20
C THR A 88 8.58 12.02 9.43
N LYS A 89 9.08 12.79 10.40
CA LYS A 89 8.64 14.16 10.73
C LYS A 89 9.23 15.25 9.82
N TRP A 90 10.06 14.89 8.86
CA TRP A 90 10.80 15.88 8.08
C TRP A 90 9.99 16.47 6.91
N LYS A 91 9.63 17.76 7.03
CA LYS A 91 8.88 18.56 6.02
C LYS A 91 9.61 18.67 4.68
N GLY A 92 10.93 18.56 4.70
CA GLY A 92 11.79 18.81 3.55
C GLY A 92 12.70 20.02 3.75
N PRO A 93 13.52 20.36 2.73
CA PRO A 93 14.36 21.54 2.77
C PRO A 93 13.51 22.82 2.83
N ILE A 94 14.07 23.84 3.46
CA ILE A 94 13.47 25.17 3.60
C ILE A 94 13.35 25.81 2.21
N GLY A 95 12.13 26.16 1.80
CA GLY A 95 11.85 26.77 0.49
C GLY A 95 10.52 26.35 -0.13
N LYS A 96 10.14 26.99 -1.24
CA LYS A 96 8.94 26.64 -2.00
C LYS A 96 9.27 25.53 -3.01
N ARG A 97 8.47 24.46 -3.03
CA ARG A 97 8.51 23.47 -4.11
C ARG A 97 7.83 24.02 -5.36
N SER A 98 8.27 23.55 -6.53
CA SER A 98 7.58 23.83 -7.78
C SER A 98 6.13 23.35 -7.72
N ILE A 99 5.24 24.18 -8.24
CA ILE A 99 3.80 23.90 -8.35
C ILE A 99 3.63 22.67 -9.25
N GLY A 100 2.76 21.74 -8.85
CA GLY A 100 2.40 20.55 -9.63
C GLY A 100 2.99 19.22 -9.15
N ARG A 101 4.05 19.20 -8.33
CA ARG A 101 4.61 17.93 -7.83
C ARG A 101 3.89 17.47 -6.55
N GLN A 102 3.28 16.28 -6.59
CA GLN A 102 2.60 15.69 -5.45
C GLN A 102 3.52 15.56 -4.22
N ARG A 103 2.98 15.86 -3.03
CA ARG A 103 3.70 15.63 -1.78
C ARG A 103 3.76 14.13 -1.50
N LYS A 104 4.97 13.60 -1.39
CA LYS A 104 5.25 12.16 -1.20
C LYS A 104 5.77 11.81 0.20
N ARG A 105 5.89 12.79 1.09
CA ARG A 105 6.49 12.63 2.43
C ARG A 105 5.43 12.22 3.44
N TRP A 106 5.82 11.51 4.49
CA TRP A 106 4.92 11.05 5.57
C TRP A 106 4.13 12.18 6.22
N GLU A 107 4.80 13.25 6.59
CA GLU A 107 4.18 14.41 7.21
C GLU A 107 3.20 15.17 6.31
N ALA A 108 3.32 15.03 4.98
CA ALA A 108 2.32 15.62 4.09
C ALA A 108 0.96 14.90 4.14
N PHE A 109 0.88 13.76 4.82
CA PHE A 109 -0.35 13.01 5.05
C PHE A 109 -0.98 13.27 6.43
N THR A 110 -0.25 13.91 7.34
CA THR A 110 -0.76 14.41 8.62
C THR A 110 -1.23 15.84 8.39
N LEU A 111 -2.52 16.01 8.07
CA LEU A 111 -3.20 17.31 8.09
C LEU A 111 -3.20 17.88 9.50
#